data_AF-A0A4U1D4L2-F1
#
_entry.id   AF-A0A4U1D4L2-F1
#
_cell.length_a   1.000
_cell.length_b   1.000
_cell.length_c   1.000
_cell.angle_alpha   90.00
_cell.angle_beta   90.00
_cell.angle_gamma   90.00
#
_symmetry.space_group_name_H-M   'P 1'
#
loop_
_entity.id
_entity.type
_entity.pdbx_description
1 polymer ?
#
loop_
_entity_poly.entity_id
_entity_poly.type
_entity_poly.pdbx_seq_one_letter_code
_entity_poly.pdbx_strand_id
1 'polypeptide(L)'
;MLTFSFALLFCVLLIGFYRINRLPVTKIIPLWLFIVLISGLTFNSIFTNLGYIDKPMTADRYVTYHVLHKLISPIGAILSINIYHSLKVPLKWGWLILGTVIFMTGERIVEQIGIIKYVDWNIEYSALMWFSFIILSLIFEHLLERGGDHL
;
A
#
# COMPACT_ATOMS: atom_id res chain seq x y z
N MET A 1 -9.55 -12.77 -16.16
CA MET A 1 -8.69 -11.91 -17.01
C MET A 1 -8.08 -10.78 -16.20
N LEU A 2 -8.81 -10.23 -15.20
CA LEU A 2 -8.31 -9.17 -14.33
C LEU A 2 -7.04 -9.58 -13.57
N THR A 3 -6.98 -10.82 -13.08
CA THR A 3 -5.80 -11.33 -12.37
C THR A 3 -4.53 -11.21 -13.21
N PHE A 4 -4.58 -11.56 -14.50
CA PHE A 4 -3.43 -11.45 -15.41
C PHE A 4 -3.04 -9.99 -15.63
N SER A 5 -4.01 -9.09 -15.81
CA SER A 5 -3.74 -7.65 -15.94
C SER A 5 -3.05 -7.08 -14.69
N PHE A 6 -3.47 -7.49 -13.49
CA PHE A 6 -2.87 -7.05 -12.24
C PHE A 6 -1.50 -7.67 -12.00
N ALA A 7 -1.29 -8.94 -12.39
CA ALA A 7 0.03 -9.56 -12.36
C ALA A 7 1.01 -8.85 -13.32
N LEU A 8 0.55 -8.49 -14.53
CA LEU A 8 1.35 -7.71 -15.47
C LEU A 8 1.67 -6.32 -14.90
N LEU A 9 0.68 -5.63 -14.33
CA LEU A 9 0.87 -4.34 -13.65
C LEU A 9 1.91 -4.45 -12.54
N PHE A 10 1.83 -5.49 -11.71
CA PHE A 10 2.83 -5.78 -10.68
C PHE A 10 4.23 -5.94 -11.28
N CYS A 11 4.39 -6.73 -12.34
CA CYS A 11 5.69 -6.91 -13.00
C CYS A 11 6.26 -5.59 -13.53
N VAL A 12 5.43 -4.74 -14.14
CA VAL A 12 5.84 -3.42 -14.64
C VAL A 12 6.26 -2.51 -13.49
N LEU A 13 5.48 -2.47 -12.41
CA LEU A 13 5.80 -1.70 -11.20
C LEU A 13 7.08 -2.20 -10.55
N LEU A 14 7.30 -3.51 -10.50
CA LEU A 14 8.51 -4.12 -9.94
C LEU A 14 9.77 -3.75 -10.75
N ILE A 15 9.68 -3.77 -12.09
CA ILE A 15 10.78 -3.34 -12.96
C ILE A 15 11.11 -1.86 -12.73
N GLY A 16 10.07 -1.00 -12.67
CA GLY A 16 10.23 0.41 -12.36
C GLY A 16 10.86 0.63 -10.99
N PHE A 17 10.32 -0.06 -9.98
CA PHE A 17 10.81 -0.04 -8.59
C PHE A 17 12.28 -0.43 -8.52
N TYR A 18 12.68 -1.54 -9.13
CA TYR A 18 14.07 -2.00 -9.12
C TYR A 18 15.05 -0.95 -9.68
N ARG A 19 14.64 -0.16 -10.69
CA ARG A 19 15.49 0.88 -11.27
C ARG A 19 15.62 2.14 -10.42
N ILE A 20 14.58 2.52 -9.66
CA ILE A 20 14.55 3.78 -8.92
C ILE A 20 14.79 3.62 -7.41
N ASN A 21 14.69 2.40 -6.91
CA ASN A 21 14.79 2.12 -5.48
C ASN A 21 16.22 2.33 -4.99
N ARG A 22 16.36 3.10 -3.91
CA ARG A 22 17.63 3.35 -3.22
C ARG A 22 17.71 2.66 -1.87
N LEU A 23 16.61 2.08 -1.38
CA LEU A 23 16.59 1.37 -0.11
C LEU A 23 17.35 0.03 -0.24
N PRO A 24 18.18 -0.34 0.74
CA PRO A 24 18.84 -1.64 0.75
C PRO A 24 17.82 -2.77 0.97
N VAL A 25 18.11 -3.95 0.41
CA VAL A 25 17.23 -5.14 0.51
C VAL A 25 16.94 -5.51 1.98
N THR A 26 17.90 -5.28 2.87
CA THR A 26 17.78 -5.48 4.33
C THR A 26 16.66 -4.67 4.96
N LYS A 27 16.28 -3.53 4.37
CA LYS A 27 15.11 -2.73 4.80
C LYS A 27 13.85 -3.06 4.01
N ILE A 28 13.98 -3.37 2.70
CA ILE A 28 12.83 -3.64 1.84
C ILE A 28 12.02 -4.83 2.36
N ILE A 29 12.66 -5.96 2.68
CA ILE A 29 11.95 -7.19 3.06
C ILE A 29 11.17 -6.99 4.38
N PRO A 30 11.77 -6.51 5.48
CA PRO A 30 11.03 -6.26 6.72
C PRO A 30 9.89 -5.26 6.52
N LEU A 31 10.13 -4.21 5.73
CA LEU A 31 9.14 -3.16 5.51
C LEU A 31 7.96 -3.66 4.66
N TRP A 32 8.22 -4.50 3.66
CA TRP A 32 7.19 -5.18 2.89
C TRP A 32 6.32 -6.07 3.78
N LEU A 33 6.95 -6.89 4.63
CA LEU A 33 6.23 -7.78 5.55
C LEU A 33 5.39 -6.98 6.54
N PHE A 34 5.92 -5.88 7.08
CA PHE A 34 5.19 -4.97 7.96
C PHE A 34 3.95 -4.38 7.28
N ILE A 35 4.12 -3.85 6.06
CA ILE A 35 3.03 -3.32 5.24
C ILE A 35 1.97 -4.41 5.00
N VAL A 36 2.36 -5.61 4.60
CA VAL A 36 1.42 -6.72 4.36
C VAL A 36 0.68 -7.12 5.63
N LEU A 37 1.36 -7.12 6.78
CA LEU A 37 0.77 -7.42 8.07
C LEU A 37 -0.26 -6.36 8.48
N ILE A 38 0.15 -5.08 8.52
CA ILE A 38 -0.72 -3.98 8.93
C ILE A 38 -1.91 -3.86 7.99
N SER A 39 -1.67 -3.88 6.67
CA SER A 39 -2.77 -3.81 5.71
C SER A 39 -3.71 -5.01 5.87
N GLY A 40 -3.18 -6.24 6.03
CA GLY A 40 -3.98 -7.42 6.29
C GLY A 40 -4.86 -7.31 7.54
N LEU A 41 -4.32 -6.80 8.65
CA LEU A 41 -5.06 -6.57 9.89
C LEU A 41 -6.15 -5.52 9.71
N THR A 42 -5.83 -4.39 9.08
CA THR A 42 -6.77 -3.30 8.81
C THR A 42 -7.91 -3.78 7.90
N PHE A 43 -7.59 -4.38 6.75
CA PHE A 43 -8.60 -4.89 5.83
C PHE A 43 -9.44 -6.00 6.46
N ASN A 44 -8.85 -6.92 7.23
CA ASN A 44 -9.63 -7.95 7.92
C ASN A 44 -10.58 -7.35 8.97
N SER A 45 -10.16 -6.31 9.68
CA SER A 45 -11.02 -5.60 10.64
C SER A 45 -12.19 -4.91 9.94
N ILE A 46 -11.90 -4.17 8.86
CA ILE A 46 -12.92 -3.49 8.03
C ILE A 46 -13.90 -4.51 7.43
N PHE A 47 -13.37 -5.61 6.91
CA PHE A 47 -14.11 -6.65 6.21
C PHE A 47 -14.97 -7.49 7.17
N THR A 48 -14.36 -8.06 8.21
CA THR A 48 -14.98 -9.07 9.07
C THR A 48 -15.74 -8.45 10.25
N ASN A 49 -15.20 -7.37 10.85
CA ASN A 49 -15.78 -6.82 12.08
C ASN A 49 -16.77 -5.70 11.79
N LEU A 50 -16.46 -4.84 10.81
CA LEU A 50 -17.26 -3.65 10.51
C LEU A 50 -18.22 -3.84 9.33
N GLY A 51 -17.98 -4.84 8.47
CA GLY A 51 -18.86 -5.14 7.33
C GLY A 51 -18.87 -4.04 6.26
N TYR A 52 -17.87 -3.17 6.22
CA TYR A 52 -17.82 -2.05 5.28
C TYR A 52 -17.32 -2.43 3.87
N ILE A 53 -16.94 -3.69 3.66
CA ILE A 53 -16.51 -4.21 2.36
C ILE A 53 -17.26 -5.51 2.08
N ASP A 54 -17.93 -5.59 0.93
CA ASP A 54 -18.56 -6.81 0.44
C ASP A 54 -17.51 -7.80 -0.11
N LYS A 55 -17.74 -9.12 0.07
CA LYS A 55 -16.82 -10.14 -0.49
C LYS A 55 -16.78 -10.07 -2.01
N PRO A 56 -15.60 -10.29 -2.63
CA PRO A 56 -15.53 -10.52 -4.06
C PRO A 56 -16.34 -11.78 -4.41
N MET A 57 -17.32 -11.64 -5.30
CA MET A 57 -18.24 -12.74 -5.66
C MET A 57 -17.62 -13.79 -6.60
N THR A 58 -16.45 -13.52 -7.19
CA THR A 58 -15.81 -14.43 -8.16
C THR A 58 -14.35 -14.71 -7.79
N ALA A 59 -13.88 -15.92 -8.15
CA ALA A 59 -12.50 -16.33 -7.91
C ALA A 59 -11.47 -15.38 -8.56
N ASP A 60 -11.72 -14.89 -9.78
CA ASP A 60 -10.83 -13.94 -10.49
C ASP A 60 -10.68 -12.64 -9.69
N ARG A 61 -11.77 -12.09 -9.15
CA ARG A 61 -11.73 -10.85 -8.34
C ARG A 61 -11.06 -11.08 -6.99
N TYR A 62 -11.29 -12.23 -6.36
CA TYR A 62 -10.64 -12.59 -5.12
C TYR A 62 -9.11 -12.70 -5.28
N VAL A 63 -8.62 -13.38 -6.32
CA VAL A 63 -7.18 -13.47 -6.58
C VAL A 63 -6.61 -12.10 -6.94
N THR A 64 -7.32 -11.33 -7.76
CA THR A 64 -6.95 -9.94 -8.11
C THR A 64 -6.80 -9.07 -6.86
N TYR A 65 -7.73 -9.18 -5.91
CA TYR A 65 -7.68 -8.50 -4.62
C TYR A 65 -6.41 -8.89 -3.84
N HIS A 66 -6.07 -10.17 -3.77
CA HIS A 66 -4.82 -10.60 -3.11
C HIS A 66 -3.57 -10.05 -3.80
N VAL A 67 -3.53 -10.04 -5.13
CA VAL A 67 -2.41 -9.44 -5.89
C VAL A 67 -2.28 -7.94 -5.58
N LEU A 68 -3.41 -7.22 -5.56
CA LEU A 68 -3.42 -5.80 -5.20
C LEU A 68 -2.84 -5.59 -3.79
N HIS A 69 -3.41 -6.22 -2.77
CA HIS A 69 -3.05 -5.94 -1.38
C HIS A 69 -1.70 -6.52 -0.95
N LYS A 70 -1.30 -7.68 -1.47
CA LYS A 70 -0.07 -8.37 -1.02
C LYS A 70 1.14 -8.04 -1.87
N LEU A 71 0.95 -7.53 -3.09
CA LEU A 71 2.03 -7.28 -4.05
C LEU A 71 2.10 -5.83 -4.51
N ILE A 72 1.01 -5.28 -5.04
CA ILE A 72 1.00 -3.94 -5.63
C ILE A 72 1.06 -2.84 -4.56
N SER A 73 0.19 -2.89 -3.55
CA SER A 73 0.14 -1.89 -2.48
C SER A 73 1.46 -1.78 -1.70
N PRO A 74 2.14 -2.89 -1.35
CA PRO A 74 3.47 -2.83 -0.74
C PRO A 74 4.52 -2.13 -1.60
N ILE A 75 4.59 -2.43 -2.90
CA ILE A 75 5.49 -1.71 -3.80
C ILE A 75 5.19 -0.22 -3.79
N GLY A 76 3.91 0.17 -3.90
CA GLY A 76 3.52 1.58 -3.88
C GLY A 76 3.93 2.29 -2.59
N ALA A 77 3.80 1.62 -1.45
CA ALA A 77 4.13 2.22 -0.15
C ALA A 77 5.65 2.34 0.04
N ILE A 78 6.42 1.31 -0.32
CA ILE A 78 7.89 1.37 -0.28
C ILE A 78 8.41 2.44 -1.23
N LEU A 79 7.83 2.55 -2.43
CA LEU A 79 8.17 3.59 -3.39
C LEU A 79 7.89 4.99 -2.84
N SER A 80 6.77 5.14 -2.11
CA SER A 80 6.45 6.39 -1.43
C SER A 80 7.49 6.76 -0.37
N ILE A 81 7.98 5.78 0.39
CA ILE A 81 9.05 5.99 1.39
C ILE A 81 10.38 6.32 0.71
N ASN A 82 10.73 5.60 -0.36
CA ASN A 82 11.94 5.86 -1.14
C ASN A 82 11.96 7.30 -1.68
N ILE A 83 10.83 7.79 -2.21
CA ILE A 83 10.72 9.18 -2.66
C ILE A 83 10.78 10.15 -1.48
N TYR A 84 10.09 9.87 -0.36
CA TYR A 84 10.11 10.70 0.84
C TYR A 84 11.54 11.02 1.32
N HIS A 85 12.43 10.03 1.28
CA HIS A 85 13.85 10.20 1.67
C HIS A 85 14.66 11.06 0.70
N SER A 86 14.26 11.14 -0.56
CA SER A 86 14.92 11.97 -1.57
C SER A 86 14.52 13.46 -1.52
N LEU A 87 13.49 13.81 -0.74
CA LEU A 87 12.89 15.14 -0.70
C LEU A 87 13.40 16.02 0.46
N LYS A 88 13.35 17.33 0.27
CA LYS A 88 13.64 18.34 1.32
C LYS A 88 12.44 18.53 2.26
N VAL A 89 12.70 19.04 3.47
CA VAL A 89 11.74 19.10 4.61
C VAL A 89 10.35 19.70 4.29
N PRO A 90 10.15 20.76 3.48
CA PRO A 90 8.78 21.17 3.15
C PRO A 90 8.11 20.25 2.13
N LEU A 91 8.88 19.64 1.22
CA LEU A 91 8.37 18.75 0.17
C LEU A 91 7.97 17.38 0.72
N LYS A 92 8.55 16.96 1.85
CA LYS A 92 8.21 15.72 2.55
C LYS A 92 6.74 15.66 2.95
N TRP A 93 6.21 16.73 3.54
CA TRP A 93 4.80 16.81 3.94
C TRP A 93 3.86 16.84 2.74
N GLY A 94 4.20 17.60 1.70
CA GLY A 94 3.44 17.61 0.45
C GLY A 94 3.40 16.23 -0.20
N TRP A 95 4.51 15.48 -0.15
CA TRP A 95 4.57 14.12 -0.66
C TRP A 95 3.73 13.14 0.14
N LEU A 96 3.66 13.26 1.48
CA LEU A 96 2.76 12.44 2.28
C LEU A 96 1.31 12.60 1.86
N ILE A 97 0.86 13.85 1.73
CA ILE A 97 -0.50 14.19 1.30
C ILE A 97 -0.75 13.66 -0.12
N LEU A 98 0.19 13.89 -1.04
CA LEU A 98 0.08 13.42 -2.42
C LEU A 98 0.04 11.89 -2.50
N GLY A 99 0.87 11.20 -1.72
CA GLY A 99 0.87 9.74 -1.60
C GLY A 99 -0.50 9.23 -1.16
N THR A 100 -1.07 9.81 -0.09
CA THR A 100 -2.43 9.48 0.36
C THR A 100 -3.46 9.64 -0.76
N VAL A 101 -3.43 10.76 -1.49
CA VAL A 101 -4.35 11.00 -2.62
C VAL A 101 -4.18 9.97 -3.74
N ILE A 102 -2.94 9.56 -4.06
CA ILE A 102 -2.67 8.53 -5.05
C ILE A 102 -3.29 7.18 -4.63
N PHE A 103 -3.11 6.78 -3.36
CA PHE A 103 -3.70 5.54 -2.87
C PHE A 103 -5.22 5.57 -2.86
N MET A 104 -5.84 6.67 -2.42
CA MET A 104 -7.29 6.85 -2.48
C MET A 104 -7.82 6.81 -3.92
N THR A 105 -7.09 7.39 -4.87
CA THR A 105 -7.45 7.33 -6.28
C THR A 105 -7.37 5.90 -6.80
N GLY A 106 -6.32 5.17 -6.44
CA GLY A 106 -6.17 3.75 -6.77
C GLY A 106 -7.30 2.90 -6.19
N GLU A 107 -7.66 3.13 -4.93
CA GLU A 107 -8.79 2.48 -4.26
C GLU A 107 -10.10 2.71 -5.02
N ARG A 108 -10.39 3.95 -5.43
CA ARG A 108 -11.59 4.28 -6.20
C ARG A 108 -11.61 3.61 -7.58
N ILE A 109 -10.46 3.50 -8.25
CA ILE A 109 -10.35 2.77 -9.53
C ILE A 109 -10.65 1.28 -9.31
N VAL A 110 -10.09 0.68 -8.26
CA VAL A 110 -10.29 -0.73 -7.91
C VAL A 110 -11.76 -1.01 -7.57
N GLU A 111 -12.43 -0.08 -6.90
CA GLU A 111 -13.86 -0.14 -6.63
C GLU A 111 -14.69 -0.07 -7.93
N GLN A 112 -14.37 0.86 -8.85
CA GLN A 112 -15.07 0.98 -10.13
C GLN A 112 -14.96 -0.28 -11.00
N ILE A 113 -13.83 -0.98 -10.94
CA ILE A 113 -13.60 -2.25 -11.64
C ILE A 113 -14.32 -3.42 -10.93
N GLY A 114 -14.85 -3.19 -9.73
CA GLY A 114 -15.64 -4.15 -8.96
C GLY A 114 -14.81 -5.21 -8.25
N ILE A 115 -13.53 -4.92 -7.99
CA ILE A 115 -12.63 -5.80 -7.21
C ILE A 115 -12.96 -5.71 -5.72
N ILE A 116 -13.22 -4.48 -5.26
CA ILE A 116 -13.73 -4.17 -3.92
C ILE A 116 -15.07 -3.48 -4.13
N LYS A 117 -16.01 -3.70 -3.21
CA LYS A 117 -17.25 -2.95 -3.17
C LYS A 117 -17.44 -2.46 -1.74
N TYR A 118 -17.39 -1.16 -1.57
CA TYR A 118 -17.55 -0.55 -0.27
C TYR A 118 -19.03 -0.38 0.07
N VAL A 119 -19.35 -0.53 1.35
CA VAL A 119 -20.69 -0.33 1.93
C VAL A 119 -20.54 0.72 3.02
N ASP A 120 -21.33 1.80 2.97
CA ASP A 120 -21.31 2.90 3.93
C ASP A 120 -19.90 3.49 4.20
N TRP A 121 -19.02 3.42 3.20
CA TRP A 121 -17.64 3.85 3.32
C TRP A 121 -17.47 5.31 2.96
N ASN A 122 -16.98 6.10 3.91
CA ASN A 122 -16.67 7.51 3.71
C ASN A 122 -15.23 7.67 3.16
N ILE A 123 -15.08 8.53 2.16
CA ILE A 123 -13.79 8.91 1.57
C ILE A 123 -12.79 9.46 2.61
N GLU A 124 -13.29 10.07 3.69
CA GLU A 124 -12.46 10.54 4.81
C GLU A 124 -11.79 9.37 5.56
N TYR A 125 -12.46 8.22 5.68
CA TYR A 125 -11.86 7.02 6.27
C TYR A 125 -10.75 6.47 5.38
N SER A 126 -10.94 6.45 4.06
CA SER A 126 -9.86 6.11 3.11
C SER A 126 -8.65 7.02 3.29
N ALA A 127 -8.88 8.34 3.36
CA ALA A 127 -7.80 9.31 3.54
C ALA A 127 -7.02 9.05 4.84
N LEU A 128 -7.74 8.89 5.96
CA LEU A 128 -7.14 8.63 7.25
C LEU A 128 -6.39 7.29 7.28
N MET A 129 -6.97 6.24 6.69
CA MET A 129 -6.36 4.92 6.60
C MET A 129 -5.04 4.97 5.83
N TRP A 130 -5.05 5.50 4.60
CA TRP A 130 -3.85 5.55 3.76
C TRP A 130 -2.79 6.48 4.32
N PHE A 131 -3.17 7.63 4.89
CA PHE A 131 -2.25 8.51 5.58
C PHE A 131 -1.58 7.84 6.78
N SER A 132 -2.38 7.20 7.65
CA SER A 132 -1.87 6.46 8.80
C SER A 132 -0.95 5.32 8.37
N PHE A 133 -1.29 4.63 7.29
CA PHE A 133 -0.49 3.55 6.73
C PHE A 133 0.90 4.02 6.28
N ILE A 134 0.99 5.15 5.56
CA ILE A 134 2.26 5.73 5.13
C ILE A 134 3.08 6.18 6.34
N ILE A 135 2.46 6.85 7.32
CA ILE A 135 3.14 7.29 8.54
C ILE A 135 3.70 6.10 9.34
N LEU A 136 2.89 5.07 9.59
CA LEU A 136 3.33 3.88 10.32
C LEU A 136 4.50 3.19 9.61
N SER A 137 4.47 3.14 8.28
CA SER A 137 5.55 2.57 7.49
C SER A 137 6.84 3.39 7.59
N LEU A 138 6.76 4.72 7.64
CA LEU A 138 7.91 5.60 7.90
C LEU A 138 8.46 5.45 9.32
N ILE A 139 7.58 5.36 10.32
CA ILE A 139 7.99 5.12 11.71
C ILE A 139 8.73 3.78 11.81
N PHE A 140 8.19 2.73 11.20
CA PHE A 140 8.81 1.41 11.20
C PHE A 140 10.17 1.42 10.50
N GLU A 141 10.29 2.11 9.36
CA GLU A 141 11.57 2.27 8.67
C GLU A 141 12.62 2.96 9.56
N HIS A 142 12.25 4.04 10.24
CA HIS A 142 13.11 4.75 11.18
C HIS A 142 13.56 3.86 12.37
N LEU A 143 12.70 2.94 12.82
CA LEU A 143 13.05 1.95 13.84
C LEU A 143 14.05 0.92 13.31
N LEU A 144 13.93 0.50 12.04
CA LEU A 144 14.90 -0.38 11.39
C LEU A 144 16.28 0.29 11.26
N GLU A 145 16.32 1.60 10.97
CA GLU A 145 17.58 2.36 10.93
C GLU A 145 18.30 2.32 12.28
N ARG A 146 17.58 2.67 13.36
CA ARG A 146 18.15 2.65 14.72
C ARG A 146 18.57 1.26 15.18
N GLY A 147 17.86 0.21 14.76
CA GLY A 147 18.22 -1.17 15.09
C GLY A 147 19.49 -1.66 14.35
N GLY A 148 19.78 -1.11 13.17
CA GLY A 148 20.97 -1.42 12.40
C GLY A 148 22.26 -0.82 12.95
N ASP A 149 22.19 0.32 13.63
CA ASP A 149 23.34 1.00 14.25
C ASP A 149 23.86 0.29 15.53
N HIS A 150 23.15 -0.75 16.00
CA HIS A 150 23.49 -1.53 17.19
C HIS A 150 24.00 -2.96 16.87
N LEU A 151 24.20 -3.29 15.60
CA LEU A 151 24.79 -4.55 15.10
C LEU A 151 26.14 -4.28 14.42
#